data_AF-A0AAE0UPP9-F1
#
_entry.id   AF-A0AAE0UPP9-F1
#
_cell.length_a   1.000
_cell.length_b   1.000
_cell.length_c   1.000
_cell.angle_alpha   90.00
_cell.angle_beta   90.00
_cell.angle_gamma   90.00
#
_symmetry.space_group_name_H-M   'P 1'
#
loop_
_entity.id
_entity.type
_entity.pdbx_description
1 polymer ?
#
loop_
_entity_poly.entity_id
_entity_poly.type
_entity_poly.pdbx_seq_one_letter_code
_entity_poly.pdbx_strand_id
1 'polypeptide(L)'
;MNNLNPVWKTFKTSLNCLCSGDHDRILKCSVWDWDSNGKHDFIGEFQATFKEMRGATDGKQVQWECINPKYKLKKKNYRNSGIVILNQCKVAIDFTASNGDPRNSCSLHYIHPYQPNEYLKALVAVGEICQDYDSDKMFPAFGFGARIPPDFKVSHDFAVNFNEDNPECVGIQGVVEAYQNCPPKIQLYGPTNIGPIIQKVAQFASEEMHVRQAMG
;
A
#
# COMPACT_ATOMS: atom_id res chain seq x y z
N MET A 1 -15.96 -18.84 8.28
CA MET A 1 -16.71 -18.49 7.04
C MET A 1 -16.01 -19.20 5.91
N ASN A 2 -16.70 -20.10 5.20
CA ASN A 2 -16.11 -20.80 4.05
C ASN A 2 -16.31 -19.92 2.82
N ASN A 3 -15.22 -19.31 2.31
CA ASN A 3 -15.27 -18.49 1.11
C ASN A 3 -14.24 -19.00 0.08
N LEU A 4 -14.74 -19.49 -1.05
CA LEU A 4 -13.92 -19.96 -2.17
C LEU A 4 -13.47 -18.83 -3.11
N ASN A 5 -14.03 -17.62 -2.93
CA ASN A 5 -13.70 -16.41 -3.68
C ASN A 5 -13.46 -15.24 -2.69
N PRO A 6 -12.41 -15.32 -1.85
CA PRO A 6 -12.12 -14.27 -0.89
C PRO A 6 -11.76 -12.96 -1.59
N VAL A 7 -12.37 -11.87 -1.11
CA VAL A 7 -11.92 -10.51 -1.42
C VAL A 7 -11.18 -10.00 -0.19
N TRP A 8 -9.87 -9.83 -0.31
CA TRP A 8 -9.06 -9.30 0.78
C TRP A 8 -9.24 -7.80 0.93
N LYS A 9 -9.10 -7.31 2.17
CA LYS A 9 -9.02 -5.87 2.44
C LYS A 9 -7.76 -5.30 1.77
N THR A 10 -7.88 -4.08 1.25
CA THR A 10 -6.74 -3.31 0.76
C THR A 10 -5.68 -3.17 1.84
N PHE A 11 -4.42 -3.36 1.47
CA PHE A 11 -3.27 -3.09 2.33
C PHE A 11 -2.38 -2.03 1.70
N LYS A 12 -1.46 -1.47 2.50
CA LYS A 12 -0.52 -0.42 2.09
C LYS A 12 0.88 -0.83 2.49
N THR A 13 1.86 -0.54 1.62
CA THR A 13 3.28 -0.76 1.88
C THR A 13 4.10 0.19 1.01
N SER A 14 5.29 0.59 1.47
CA SER A 14 6.19 1.40 0.67
C SER A 14 6.85 0.55 -0.43
N LEU A 15 7.20 1.16 -1.56
CA LEU A 15 7.96 0.47 -2.62
C LEU A 15 9.29 -0.07 -2.12
N ASN A 16 9.90 0.61 -1.14
CA ASN A 16 11.14 0.12 -0.53
C ASN A 16 10.91 -1.18 0.28
N CYS A 17 9.83 -1.25 1.06
CA CYS A 17 9.48 -2.46 1.80
C CYS A 17 9.01 -3.58 0.87
N LEU A 18 8.24 -3.23 -0.16
CA LEU A 18 7.71 -4.20 -1.12
C LEU A 18 8.82 -4.82 -1.97
N CYS A 19 9.66 -4.00 -2.61
CA CYS A 19 10.61 -4.45 -3.61
C CYS A 19 11.98 -3.73 -3.58
N SER A 20 12.28 -2.97 -2.52
CA SER A 20 13.48 -2.10 -2.41
C SER A 20 13.65 -1.11 -3.57
N GLY A 21 12.54 -0.68 -4.17
CA GLY A 21 12.54 0.20 -5.35
C GLY A 21 12.88 -0.50 -6.67
N ASP A 22 13.22 -1.79 -6.65
CA ASP A 22 13.46 -2.58 -7.86
C ASP A 22 12.13 -3.15 -8.38
N HIS A 23 11.63 -2.58 -9.48
CA HIS A 23 10.32 -2.94 -10.02
C HIS A 23 10.27 -4.32 -10.68
N ASP A 24 11.43 -4.86 -11.09
CA ASP A 24 11.57 -6.19 -11.69
C ASP A 24 11.87 -7.28 -10.63
N ARG A 25 12.04 -6.88 -9.35
CA ARG A 25 12.25 -7.83 -8.26
C ARG A 25 11.09 -8.79 -8.11
N ILE A 26 11.41 -10.08 -8.10
CA ILE A 26 10.44 -11.15 -7.88
C ILE A 26 9.96 -11.15 -6.43
N LEU A 27 8.66 -10.96 -6.26
CA LEU A 27 7.93 -11.08 -5.00
C LEU A 27 7.29 -12.46 -4.95
N LYS A 28 7.51 -13.17 -3.83
CA LYS A 28 6.85 -14.44 -3.57
C LYS A 28 5.57 -14.18 -2.78
N CYS A 29 4.43 -14.51 -3.37
CA CYS A 29 3.12 -14.40 -2.73
C CYS A 29 2.61 -15.79 -2.36
N SER A 30 2.18 -15.96 -1.11
CA SER A 30 1.69 -17.24 -0.57
C SER A 30 0.27 -17.08 -0.06
N VAL A 31 -0.62 -18.01 -0.43
CA VAL A 31 -2.02 -18.03 -0.02
C VAL A 31 -2.24 -19.18 0.95
N TRP A 32 -2.88 -18.87 2.07
CA TRP A 32 -3.12 -19.80 3.18
C TRP A 32 -4.59 -19.79 3.56
N ASP A 33 -5.12 -20.96 3.89
CA ASP A 33 -6.40 -21.10 4.56
C ASP A 33 -6.19 -20.92 6.07
N TRP A 34 -6.89 -19.96 6.65
CA TRP A 34 -6.75 -19.63 8.07
C TRP A 34 -7.69 -20.51 8.89
N ASP A 35 -7.16 -21.12 9.95
CA ASP A 35 -7.90 -21.97 10.87
C ASP A 35 -7.64 -21.48 12.30
N SER A 36 -8.71 -21.40 13.09
CA SER A 36 -8.73 -20.94 14.48
C SER A 36 -7.85 -21.77 15.42
N ASN A 37 -7.53 -23.02 15.06
CA ASN A 37 -6.65 -23.91 15.82
C ASN A 37 -5.14 -23.66 15.55
N GLY A 38 -4.80 -22.70 14.69
CA GLY A 38 -3.42 -22.36 14.32
C GLY A 38 -2.80 -23.28 13.24
N LYS A 39 -3.52 -24.30 12.78
CA LYS A 39 -3.08 -25.21 11.71
C LYS A 39 -3.54 -24.68 10.36
N HIS A 40 -2.84 -23.67 9.87
CA HIS A 40 -3.12 -23.06 8.58
C HIS A 40 -2.72 -23.98 7.42
N ASP A 41 -3.64 -24.18 6.47
CA ASP A 41 -3.39 -25.03 5.31
C ASP A 41 -2.87 -24.21 4.14
N PHE A 42 -1.75 -24.65 3.56
CA PHE A 42 -1.16 -23.98 2.41
C PHE A 42 -1.96 -24.27 1.14
N ILE A 43 -2.54 -23.21 0.55
CA ILE A 43 -3.33 -23.31 -0.67
C ILE A 43 -2.40 -23.33 -1.89
N GLY A 44 -1.47 -22.39 -1.97
CA GLY A 44 -0.53 -22.25 -3.08
C GLY A 44 0.28 -20.97 -3.03
N GLU A 45 1.16 -20.80 -4.01
CA GLU A 45 2.03 -19.65 -4.18
C GLU A 45 2.09 -19.20 -5.64
N PHE A 46 2.43 -17.94 -5.83
CA PHE A 46 2.73 -17.36 -7.14
C PHE A 46 3.88 -16.35 -7.00
N GLN A 47 4.48 -16.03 -8.14
CA GLN A 47 5.48 -14.97 -8.25
C GLN A 47 4.85 -13.78 -8.98
N ALA A 48 5.18 -12.58 -8.52
CA ALA A 48 4.76 -11.34 -9.13
C ALA A 48 5.87 -10.30 -9.02
N THR A 49 5.86 -9.30 -9.90
CA THR A 49 6.72 -8.12 -9.81
C THR A 49 5.87 -6.87 -9.68
N PHE A 50 6.41 -5.79 -9.11
CA PHE A 50 5.69 -4.52 -9.08
C PHE A 50 5.40 -4.02 -10.50
N LYS A 51 6.31 -4.25 -11.45
CA LYS A 51 6.12 -3.94 -12.87
C LYS A 51 4.87 -4.59 -13.47
N GLU A 52 4.58 -5.85 -13.14
CA GLU A 52 3.34 -6.53 -13.55
C GLU A 52 2.12 -5.94 -12.84
N MET A 53 2.22 -5.70 -11.53
CA MET A 53 1.11 -5.14 -10.73
C MET A 53 0.65 -3.77 -11.24
N ARG A 54 1.57 -2.95 -11.77
CA ARG A 54 1.23 -1.65 -12.38
C ARG A 54 0.23 -1.76 -13.53
N GLY A 55 0.12 -2.90 -14.20
CA GLY A 55 -0.92 -3.10 -15.21
C GLY A 55 -2.33 -2.86 -14.67
N ALA A 56 -2.57 -3.12 -13.37
CA ALA A 56 -3.85 -2.87 -12.71
C ALA A 56 -4.12 -1.37 -12.48
N THR A 57 -3.09 -0.53 -12.49
CA THR A 57 -3.25 0.94 -12.50
C THR A 57 -3.76 1.41 -13.86
N ASP A 58 -3.28 0.80 -14.95
CA ASP A 58 -3.68 1.11 -16.33
C ASP A 58 -5.05 0.51 -16.72
N GLY A 59 -5.82 0.01 -15.76
CA GLY A 59 -7.10 -0.67 -16.01
C GLY A 59 -7.00 -2.07 -16.62
N LYS A 60 -5.78 -2.67 -16.71
CA LYS A 60 -5.62 -4.04 -17.19
C LYS A 60 -5.96 -5.02 -16.06
N GLN A 61 -6.61 -6.13 -16.40
CA GLN A 61 -6.80 -7.23 -15.45
C GLN A 61 -5.45 -7.93 -15.22
N VAL A 62 -4.92 -7.83 -14.01
CA VAL A 62 -3.69 -8.52 -13.59
C VAL A 62 -4.07 -9.71 -12.74
N GLN A 63 -3.60 -10.90 -13.12
CA GLN A 63 -3.92 -12.14 -12.43
C GLN A 63 -2.78 -13.15 -12.48
N TRP A 64 -2.73 -14.03 -11.47
CA TRP A 64 -1.75 -15.11 -11.38
C TRP A 64 -2.41 -16.43 -10.99
N GLU A 65 -1.90 -17.52 -11.54
CA GLU A 65 -2.29 -18.86 -11.09
C GLU A 65 -1.65 -19.16 -9.73
N CYS A 66 -2.48 -19.51 -8.74
CA CYS A 66 -2.00 -19.92 -7.43
C CYS A 66 -1.59 -21.39 -7.47
N ILE A 67 -0.30 -21.69 -7.36
CA ILE A 67 0.23 -23.04 -7.56
C ILE A 67 0.65 -23.65 -6.23
N ASN A 68 0.15 -24.86 -5.94
CA ASN A 68 0.63 -25.69 -4.84
C ASN A 68 1.71 -26.65 -5.36
N PRO A 69 2.99 -26.47 -4.98
CA PRO A 69 4.07 -27.31 -5.50
C PRO A 69 3.88 -28.80 -5.15
N LYS A 70 3.31 -29.10 -3.98
CA LYS A 70 3.04 -30.48 -3.56
C LYS A 70 1.97 -31.13 -4.45
N TYR A 71 0.93 -30.40 -4.83
CA TYR A 71 -0.11 -30.93 -5.71
C TYR A 71 0.35 -31.03 -7.15
N LYS A 72 1.13 -30.07 -7.64
CA LYS A 72 1.72 -30.12 -8.98
C LYS A 72 2.56 -31.38 -9.21
N LEU A 73 3.25 -31.86 -8.18
CA LEU A 73 4.03 -33.10 -8.24
C LEU A 73 3.19 -34.38 -8.06
N LYS A 74 2.11 -34.33 -7.25
CA LYS A 74 1.36 -35.53 -6.83
C LYS A 74 0.10 -35.81 -7.64
N LYS A 75 -0.53 -34.79 -8.22
CA LYS A 75 -1.86 -34.88 -8.84
C LYS A 75 -1.75 -34.77 -10.36
N LYS A 76 -2.05 -35.85 -11.07
CA LYS A 76 -1.89 -35.98 -12.55
C LYS A 76 -2.61 -34.90 -13.37
N ASN A 77 -3.75 -34.40 -12.89
CA ASN A 77 -4.59 -33.41 -13.59
C ASN A 77 -4.65 -32.05 -12.86
N TYR A 78 -3.68 -31.75 -12.01
CA TYR A 78 -3.65 -30.48 -11.30
C TYR A 78 -3.27 -29.34 -12.24
N ARG A 79 -4.09 -28.28 -12.26
CA ARG A 79 -3.83 -27.05 -13.01
C ARG A 79 -3.33 -25.96 -12.07
N ASN A 80 -4.18 -25.53 -11.15
CA ASN A 80 -3.87 -24.56 -10.10
C ASN A 80 -4.81 -24.76 -8.89
N SER A 81 -4.56 -24.03 -7.81
CA SER A 81 -5.37 -23.97 -6.59
C SER A 81 -6.31 -22.74 -6.60
N GLY A 82 -6.57 -22.15 -7.77
CA GLY A 82 -7.31 -20.90 -7.93
C GLY A 82 -6.50 -19.83 -8.66
N ILE A 83 -7.18 -18.72 -8.95
CA ILE A 83 -6.61 -17.53 -9.60
C ILE A 83 -6.64 -16.38 -8.60
N VAL A 84 -5.52 -15.67 -8.44
CA VAL A 84 -5.44 -14.45 -7.65
C VAL A 84 -5.51 -13.27 -8.61
N ILE A 85 -6.46 -12.37 -8.39
CA ILE A 85 -6.69 -11.18 -9.22
C ILE A 85 -6.31 -9.94 -8.40
N LEU A 86 -5.47 -9.08 -8.97
CA LEU A 86 -5.22 -7.76 -8.42
C LEU A 86 -6.24 -6.78 -9.01
N ASN A 87 -7.25 -6.44 -8.21
CA ASN A 87 -8.34 -5.57 -8.65
C ASN A 87 -7.89 -4.13 -8.90
N GLN A 88 -6.97 -3.62 -8.08
CA GLN A 88 -6.54 -2.23 -8.15
C GLN A 88 -5.14 -2.09 -7.55
N CYS A 89 -4.28 -1.36 -8.25
CA CYS A 89 -2.99 -0.89 -7.75
C CYS A 89 -3.00 0.63 -7.87
N LYS A 90 -2.61 1.34 -6.82
CA LYS A 90 -2.43 2.79 -6.84
C LYS A 90 -1.10 3.13 -6.20
N VAL A 91 -0.34 4.01 -6.83
CA VAL A 91 0.78 4.68 -6.19
C VAL A 91 0.22 5.95 -5.56
N ALA A 92 0.47 6.14 -4.27
CA ALA A 92 -0.08 7.26 -3.53
C ALA A 92 0.94 7.82 -2.55
N ILE A 93 0.87 9.12 -2.31
CA ILE A 93 1.71 9.86 -1.38
C ILE A 93 1.17 9.64 0.04
N ASP A 94 2.06 9.22 0.93
CA ASP A 94 1.76 8.99 2.33
C ASP A 94 1.70 10.32 3.06
N PHE A 95 0.50 10.74 3.50
CA PHE A 95 0.28 11.94 4.31
C PHE A 95 -0.05 11.61 5.78
N THR A 96 0.35 10.42 6.27
CA THR A 96 0.12 10.03 7.68
C THR A 96 0.86 10.91 8.67
N ALA A 97 0.33 10.99 9.89
CA ALA A 97 0.87 11.83 10.96
C ALA A 97 2.33 11.50 11.36
N SER A 98 2.84 10.29 11.08
CA SER A 98 4.26 9.94 11.30
C SER A 98 5.25 10.81 10.52
N ASN A 99 4.81 11.46 9.44
CA ASN A 99 5.66 12.37 8.68
C ASN A 99 5.89 13.72 9.37
N GLY A 100 5.19 14.00 10.48
CA GLY A 100 5.26 15.25 11.22
C GLY A 100 4.47 16.38 10.56
N ASP A 101 4.03 17.36 11.35
CA ASP A 101 3.23 18.50 10.87
C ASP A 101 3.93 19.27 9.74
N PRO A 102 3.36 19.39 8.53
CA PRO A 102 3.99 20.05 7.39
C PRO A 102 4.37 21.51 7.61
N ARG A 103 3.82 22.16 8.64
CA ARG A 103 4.16 23.54 9.05
C ARG A 103 5.49 23.62 9.81
N ASN A 104 5.99 22.48 10.29
CA ASN A 104 7.25 22.38 11.03
C ASN A 104 8.39 22.02 10.08
N SER A 105 9.53 22.71 10.18
CA SER A 105 10.72 22.48 9.36
C SER A 105 11.31 21.07 9.48
N CYS A 106 11.00 20.33 10.55
CA CYS A 106 11.43 18.93 10.72
C CYS A 106 10.51 17.90 10.05
N SER A 107 9.38 18.30 9.47
CA SER A 107 8.47 17.39 8.77
C SER A 107 9.05 16.90 7.45
N LEU A 108 8.77 15.64 7.11
CA LEU A 108 9.10 15.09 5.79
C LEU A 108 8.28 15.74 4.65
N HIS A 109 7.16 16.39 4.98
CA HIS A 109 6.35 17.17 4.05
C HIS A 109 6.61 18.67 4.10
N TYR A 110 7.59 19.14 4.87
CA TYR A 110 7.89 20.57 4.93
C TYR A 110 8.25 21.10 3.54
N ILE A 111 7.58 22.15 3.11
CA ILE A 111 7.83 22.81 1.81
C ILE A 111 8.82 23.95 2.05
N HIS A 112 10.10 23.67 1.90
CA HIS A 112 11.15 24.67 2.06
C HIS A 112 11.27 25.54 0.78
N PRO A 113 11.45 26.87 0.89
CA PRO A 113 11.47 27.79 -0.26
C PRO A 113 12.61 27.55 -1.26
N TYR A 114 13.71 26.92 -0.81
CA TYR A 114 14.92 26.73 -1.62
C TYR A 114 15.36 25.27 -1.78
N GLN A 115 14.72 24.32 -1.10
CA GLN A 115 15.19 22.93 -1.10
C GLN A 115 14.01 21.97 -1.14
N PRO A 116 14.00 20.98 -2.04
CA PRO A 116 12.95 19.97 -2.06
C PRO A 116 13.09 19.01 -0.87
N ASN A 117 11.96 18.57 -0.32
CA ASN A 117 11.91 17.46 0.62
C ASN A 117 12.06 16.10 -0.09
N GLU A 118 12.17 15.01 0.67
CA GLU A 118 12.40 13.67 0.12
C GLU A 118 11.27 13.19 -0.78
N TYR A 119 10.01 13.55 -0.48
CA TYR A 119 8.88 13.24 -1.36
C TYR A 119 8.97 13.96 -2.70
N LEU A 120 9.31 15.26 -2.71
CA LEU A 120 9.52 16.03 -3.93
C LEU A 120 10.65 15.46 -4.79
N LYS A 121 11.78 15.11 -4.17
CA LYS A 121 12.90 14.48 -4.86
C LYS A 121 12.48 13.17 -5.52
N ALA A 122 11.74 12.32 -4.80
CA ALA A 122 11.26 11.04 -5.30
C ALA A 122 10.25 11.23 -6.44
N LEU A 123 9.29 12.15 -6.30
CA LEU A 123 8.32 12.48 -7.35
C LEU A 123 9.03 12.91 -8.63
N VAL A 124 9.92 13.89 -8.56
CA VAL A 124 10.65 14.40 -9.73
C VAL A 124 11.50 13.31 -10.35
N ALA A 125 12.33 12.60 -9.58
CA ALA A 125 13.24 11.59 -10.13
C ALA A 125 12.49 10.44 -10.83
N VAL A 126 11.37 9.99 -10.28
CA VAL A 126 10.57 8.93 -10.89
C VAL A 126 9.75 9.48 -12.06
N GLY A 127 9.11 10.63 -11.89
CA GLY A 127 8.23 11.22 -12.88
C GLY A 127 8.96 11.72 -14.13
N GLU A 128 10.19 12.22 -14.00
CA GLU A 128 11.01 12.63 -15.15
C GLU A 128 11.33 11.46 -16.08
N ILE A 129 11.53 10.27 -15.52
CA ILE A 129 11.73 9.03 -16.30
C ILE A 129 10.39 8.54 -16.85
N CYS A 130 9.36 8.46 -15.99
CA CYS A 130 8.09 7.84 -16.36
C CYS A 130 7.34 8.65 -17.41
N GLN A 131 7.45 10.00 -17.37
CA GLN A 131 6.76 10.85 -18.33
C GLN A 131 7.09 10.51 -19.76
N ASP A 132 8.34 10.19 -20.11
CA ASP A 132 8.74 9.91 -21.50
C ASP A 132 8.05 8.68 -22.10
N TYR A 133 7.61 7.74 -21.26
CA TYR A 133 6.92 6.52 -21.67
C TYR A 133 5.39 6.64 -21.64
N ASP A 134 4.87 7.74 -21.09
CA ASP A 134 3.45 8.03 -21.04
C ASP A 134 3.05 8.91 -22.24
N SER A 135 1.95 8.55 -22.93
CA SER A 135 1.61 9.15 -24.23
C SER A 135 0.83 10.45 -24.12
N ASP A 136 -0.07 10.55 -23.14
CA ASP A 136 -0.87 11.75 -22.90
C ASP A 136 -0.27 12.68 -21.83
N LYS A 137 0.76 12.21 -21.11
CA LYS A 137 1.45 12.88 -20.02
C LYS A 137 0.50 13.21 -18.87
N MET A 138 -0.58 12.45 -18.70
CA MET A 138 -1.55 12.66 -17.62
C MET A 138 -1.23 11.70 -16.47
N PHE A 139 -0.93 12.29 -15.31
CA PHE A 139 -0.51 11.55 -14.13
C PHE A 139 -1.56 11.65 -13.04
N PRO A 140 -2.28 10.56 -12.72
CA PRO A 140 -3.18 10.58 -11.59
C PRO A 140 -2.35 10.60 -10.30
N ALA A 141 -2.56 11.63 -9.47
CA ALA A 141 -1.84 11.80 -8.22
C ALA A 141 -2.77 11.55 -7.04
N PHE A 142 -2.50 10.49 -6.28
CA PHE A 142 -3.29 10.12 -5.10
C PHE A 142 -2.51 10.35 -3.80
N GLY A 143 -3.22 10.75 -2.76
CA GLY A 143 -2.72 10.87 -1.40
C GLY A 143 -3.51 9.96 -0.45
N PHE A 144 -2.95 9.64 0.71
CA PHE A 144 -3.69 8.93 1.74
C PHE A 144 -3.27 9.29 3.16
N GLY A 145 -4.12 8.95 4.13
CA GLY A 145 -3.75 9.10 5.55
C GLY A 145 -3.84 10.55 5.99
N ALA A 146 -4.84 11.28 5.50
CA ALA A 146 -5.08 12.65 5.89
C ALA A 146 -6.58 12.91 6.04
N ARG A 147 -6.91 13.95 6.80
CA ARG A 147 -8.23 14.55 6.79
C ARG A 147 -8.24 15.67 5.77
N ILE A 148 -9.17 15.58 4.82
CA ILE A 148 -9.28 16.49 3.68
C ILE A 148 -10.47 17.45 3.84
N PRO A 149 -10.36 18.72 3.44
CA PRO A 149 -11.51 19.63 3.38
C PRO A 149 -12.64 19.10 2.49
N PRO A 150 -13.89 19.59 2.64
CA PRO A 150 -14.34 20.58 3.63
C PRO A 150 -14.67 19.96 5.01
N ASP A 151 -15.06 18.68 5.05
CA ASP A 151 -15.55 18.02 6.26
C ASP A 151 -14.43 17.52 7.19
N PHE A 152 -13.18 17.50 6.73
CA PHE A 152 -12.03 16.92 7.44
C PHE A 152 -12.29 15.47 7.90
N LYS A 153 -13.00 14.71 7.08
CA LYS A 153 -13.11 13.26 7.23
C LYS A 153 -11.80 12.60 6.82
N VAL A 154 -11.48 11.52 7.50
CA VAL A 154 -10.31 10.71 7.20
C VAL A 154 -10.47 10.13 5.80
N SER A 155 -9.56 10.47 4.91
CA SER A 155 -9.47 9.86 3.61
C SER A 155 -8.29 8.90 3.54
N HIS A 156 -8.57 7.72 2.99
CA HIS A 156 -7.58 6.68 2.75
C HIS A 156 -7.11 6.64 1.29
N ASP A 157 -7.68 7.48 0.44
CA ASP A 157 -7.39 7.67 -0.99
C ASP A 157 -8.08 8.97 -1.42
N PHE A 158 -7.32 9.97 -1.87
CA PHE A 158 -7.87 11.25 -2.35
C PHE A 158 -7.01 11.81 -3.48
N ALA A 159 -7.61 12.58 -4.37
CA ALA A 159 -6.90 13.28 -5.43
C ALA A 159 -6.04 14.42 -4.83
N VAL A 160 -4.72 14.40 -5.06
CA VAL A 160 -3.78 15.39 -4.49
C VAL A 160 -4.06 16.80 -5.03
N ASN A 161 -4.65 16.90 -6.23
CA ASN A 161 -5.10 18.14 -6.83
C ASN A 161 -6.46 18.63 -6.26
N PHE A 162 -7.08 17.89 -5.33
CA PHE A 162 -8.43 18.11 -4.78
C PHE A 162 -9.57 18.09 -5.79
N ASN A 163 -9.36 17.47 -6.95
CA ASN A 163 -10.39 17.21 -7.95
C ASN A 163 -10.64 15.70 -8.04
N GLU A 164 -11.62 15.21 -7.26
CA GLU A 164 -11.97 13.79 -7.24
C GLU A 164 -12.59 13.30 -8.57
N ASP A 165 -13.23 14.20 -9.33
CA ASP A 165 -13.77 13.88 -10.66
C ASP A 165 -12.66 13.72 -11.71
N ASN A 166 -11.51 14.37 -11.49
CA ASN A 166 -10.36 14.30 -12.37
C ASN A 166 -9.03 14.41 -11.58
N PRO A 167 -8.45 13.28 -11.12
CA PRO A 167 -7.21 13.26 -10.34
C PRO A 167 -5.95 13.49 -11.20
N GLU A 168 -6.11 13.64 -12.52
CA GLU A 168 -5.02 13.77 -13.47
C GLU A 168 -4.29 15.11 -13.34
N CYS A 169 -2.97 15.02 -13.34
CA CYS A 169 -2.05 16.15 -13.34
C CYS A 169 -1.27 16.17 -14.66
N VAL A 170 -1.11 17.35 -15.26
CA VAL A 170 -0.38 17.49 -16.53
C VAL A 170 1.12 17.40 -16.27
N GLY A 171 1.72 16.29 -16.68
CA GLY A 171 3.14 15.96 -16.51
C GLY A 171 3.59 15.86 -15.05
N ILE A 172 4.88 15.60 -14.85
CA ILE A 172 5.44 15.57 -13.50
C ILE A 172 5.37 16.93 -12.79
N GLN A 173 5.43 18.03 -13.55
CA GLN A 173 5.29 19.37 -12.99
C GLN A 173 3.91 19.61 -12.38
N GLY A 174 2.84 19.12 -13.03
CA GLY A 174 1.49 19.19 -12.47
C GLY A 174 1.37 18.39 -11.16
N VAL A 175 2.00 17.21 -11.08
CA VAL A 175 2.01 16.40 -9.84
C VAL A 175 2.77 17.12 -8.72
N VAL A 176 3.91 17.75 -9.05
CA VAL A 176 4.71 18.53 -8.09
C VAL A 176 3.92 19.72 -7.57
N GLU A 177 3.26 20.48 -8.44
CA GLU A 177 2.42 21.61 -8.06
C GLU A 177 1.24 21.17 -7.18
N ALA A 178 0.54 20.10 -7.58
CA ALA A 178 -0.53 19.51 -6.78
C ALA A 178 -0.02 19.10 -5.39
N TYR A 179 1.13 18.41 -5.33
CA TYR A 179 1.75 18.02 -4.08
C TYR A 179 2.12 19.23 -3.23
N GLN A 180 2.77 20.28 -3.75
CA GLN A 180 3.16 21.44 -2.95
C GLN A 180 1.95 22.19 -2.36
N ASN A 181 0.85 22.23 -3.12
CA ASN A 181 -0.40 22.87 -2.70
C ASN A 181 -1.24 22.04 -1.71
N CYS A 182 -0.91 20.76 -1.53
CA CYS A 182 -1.70 19.80 -0.74
C CYS A 182 -1.44 19.84 0.77
N PRO A 183 -0.21 19.66 1.30
CA PRO A 183 0.09 19.65 2.73
C PRO A 183 -0.49 20.82 3.52
N PRO A 184 -0.49 22.08 3.03
CA PRO A 184 -1.06 23.20 3.77
C PRO A 184 -2.58 23.13 3.98
N LYS A 185 -3.29 22.35 3.15
CA LYS A 185 -4.77 22.29 3.14
C LYS A 185 -5.33 21.07 3.87
N ILE A 186 -4.49 20.08 4.18
CA ILE A 186 -4.90 18.83 4.82
C ILE A 186 -4.43 18.77 6.27
N GLN A 187 -5.04 17.89 7.07
CA GLN A 187 -4.49 17.52 8.37
C GLN A 187 -3.96 16.10 8.26
N LEU A 188 -2.64 15.91 8.43
CA LEU A 188 -2.06 14.58 8.44
C LEU A 188 -2.76 13.73 9.50
N TYR A 189 -3.25 12.55 9.11
CA TYR A 189 -4.10 11.73 9.97
C TYR A 189 -3.84 10.24 9.82
N GLY A 190 -3.58 9.63 10.95
CA GLY A 190 -3.65 8.21 11.12
C GLY A 190 -3.30 7.91 12.56
N PRO A 191 -3.48 6.67 13.01
CA PRO A 191 -2.53 6.18 13.98
C PRO A 191 -1.17 5.99 13.26
N THR A 192 -0.09 6.45 13.88
CA THR A 192 1.04 5.55 14.15
C THR A 192 0.87 5.09 15.59
N ASN A 193 -0.19 4.32 15.83
CA ASN A 193 -0.56 3.87 17.16
C ASN A 193 -0.49 2.34 17.17
N ILE A 194 0.73 1.81 17.22
CA ILE A 194 0.94 0.44 17.68
C ILE A 194 0.69 0.37 19.20
N GLY A 195 0.55 1.49 19.91
CA GLY A 195 0.27 1.54 21.36
C GLY A 195 -0.88 0.62 21.81
N PRO A 196 -2.08 0.69 21.22
CA PRO A 196 -3.19 -0.21 21.54
C PRO A 196 -2.90 -1.68 21.22
N ILE A 197 -2.16 -1.98 20.14
CA ILE A 197 -1.79 -3.36 19.80
C ILE A 197 -0.69 -3.87 20.74
N ILE A 198 0.31 -3.07 21.06
CA ILE A 198 1.37 -3.40 22.03
C ILE A 198 0.76 -3.55 23.42
N GLN A 199 -0.17 -2.68 23.84
CA GLN A 199 -0.87 -2.79 25.12
C GLN A 199 -1.79 -4.02 25.15
N LYS A 200 -2.48 -4.33 24.05
CA LYS A 200 -3.35 -5.51 23.97
C LYS A 200 -2.54 -6.81 23.92
N VAL A 201 -1.41 -6.84 23.20
CA VAL A 201 -0.47 -7.97 23.18
C VAL A 201 0.24 -8.11 24.53
N ALA A 202 0.62 -7.00 25.18
CA ALA A 202 1.18 -7.00 26.52
C ALA A 202 0.18 -7.47 27.58
N GLN A 203 -1.11 -7.11 27.45
CA GLN A 203 -2.19 -7.64 28.29
C GLN A 203 -2.31 -9.16 28.14
N PHE A 204 -2.41 -9.67 26.90
CA PHE A 204 -2.49 -11.12 26.67
C PHE A 204 -1.25 -11.87 27.20
N ALA A 205 -0.05 -11.30 27.01
CA ALA A 205 1.18 -11.89 27.56
C ALA A 205 1.20 -11.87 29.10
N SER A 206 0.68 -10.82 29.74
CA SER A 206 0.60 -10.73 31.21
C SER A 206 -0.44 -11.67 31.83
N GLU A 207 -1.54 -11.93 31.13
CA GLU A 207 -2.57 -12.88 31.54
C GLU A 207 -2.07 -14.33 31.42
N GLU A 208 -1.32 -14.66 30.35
CA GLU A 208 -0.69 -15.97 30.22
C GLU A 208 0.36 -16.25 31.32
N MET A 209 1.10 -15.25 31.77
CA MET A 209 2.05 -15.42 32.88
C MET A 209 1.36 -15.67 34.24
N HIS A 210 0.23 -15.01 34.50
CA HIS A 210 -0.54 -15.23 35.73
C HIS A 210 -1.22 -16.60 35.75
N VAL A 211 -1.73 -17.06 34.60
CA VAL A 211 -2.35 -18.40 34.49
C VAL A 211 -1.32 -19.51 34.69
N ARG A 212 -0.08 -19.33 34.23
CA ARG A 212 1.00 -20.33 34.41
C ARG A 212 1.57 -20.37 35.82
N GLN A 213 1.53 -19.27 36.58
CA GLN A 213 1.94 -19.25 38.00
C GLN A 213 0.83 -19.75 38.95
N ALA A 214 -0.44 -19.73 38.53
CA ALA A 214 -1.55 -20.26 39.31
C ALA A 214 -1.80 -21.77 39.10
N MET A 215 -1.12 -22.40 38.13
CA MET A 215 -1.21 -23.84 37.81
C MET A 215 0.09 -24.61 38.07
N GLY A 216 1.07 -23.99 38.75
CA GLY A 216 2.33 -24.59 39.18
C GLY A 216 2.36 -24.91 40.66
#